data_AF-A0A4P5W521-F1
#
_entry.id   AF-A0A4P5W521-F1
#
_cell.length_a   1.000
_cell.length_b   1.000
_cell.length_c   1.000
_cell.angle_alpha   90.00
_cell.angle_beta   90.00
_cell.angle_gamma   90.00
#
_symmetry.space_group_name_H-M   'P 1'
#
loop_
_entity.id
_entity.type
_entity.pdbx_description
1 polymer ?
#
loop_
_entity_poly.entity_id
_entity_poly.type
_entity_poly.pdbx_seq_one_letter_code
_entity_poly.pdbx_strand_id
1 'polypeptide(L)'
;MITIHLIQVAPIPVGHRVELRTFLRKQKMFGKPEPAFNEPLVTDLDTGVIYAEDWHFRDVDMYRSGEIVECSLVQRDLPEHARVVGRVRSCRILWIGSGEGRYPQTTLVVEPE
;
A
#
# COMPACT_ATOMS: atom_id res chain seq x y z
N MET A 1 -6.54 -7.21 16.74
CA MET A 1 -6.06 -7.52 15.37
C MET A 1 -6.84 -6.68 14.37
N ILE A 2 -6.16 -6.18 13.34
CA ILE A 2 -6.71 -5.36 12.27
C ILE A 2 -6.53 -6.14 10.96
N THR A 3 -7.56 -6.14 10.12
CA THR A 3 -7.50 -6.73 8.78
C THR A 3 -7.45 -5.63 7.74
N ILE A 4 -6.52 -5.73 6.80
CA ILE A 4 -6.24 -4.72 5.79
C ILE A 4 -6.22 -5.41 4.43
N HIS A 5 -6.91 -4.82 3.46
CA HIS A 5 -6.93 -5.29 2.08
C HIS A 5 -6.19 -4.29 1.20
N LEU A 6 -5.21 -4.77 0.44
CA LEU A 6 -4.36 -3.96 -0.43
C LEU A 6 -4.62 -4.34 -1.88
N ILE A 7 -4.71 -3.37 -2.79
CA ILE A 7 -4.76 -3.63 -4.25
C ILE A 7 -3.33 -3.71 -4.82
N GLN A 8 -2.48 -4.52 -4.19
CA GLN A 8 -1.09 -4.74 -4.60
C GLN A 8 -0.61 -6.10 -4.09
N VAL A 9 0.54 -6.55 -4.60
CA VAL A 9 1.24 -7.75 -4.13
C VAL A 9 2.19 -7.35 -3.00
N ALA A 10 1.88 -7.75 -1.76
CA ALA A 10 2.72 -7.47 -0.59
C ALA A 10 3.03 -8.76 0.21
N PRO A 11 4.02 -9.58 -0.22
CA PRO A 11 4.40 -10.84 0.41
C PRO A 11 5.19 -10.63 1.71
N ILE A 12 4.55 -10.03 2.71
CA ILE A 12 5.17 -9.78 4.01
C ILE A 12 5.12 -11.06 4.86
N PRO A 13 6.26 -11.58 5.36
CA PRO A 13 6.28 -12.79 6.18
C PRO A 13 5.51 -12.64 7.51
N VAL A 14 4.92 -13.74 7.96
CA VAL A 14 4.29 -13.80 9.30
C VAL A 14 5.35 -13.62 10.38
N GLY A 15 5.06 -12.78 11.38
CA GLY A 15 5.96 -12.42 12.48
C GLY A 15 6.67 -11.08 12.27
N HIS A 16 6.76 -10.61 11.01
CA HIS A 16 7.44 -9.35 10.71
C HIS A 16 6.71 -8.15 11.31
N ARG A 17 7.49 -7.15 11.71
CA ARG A 17 6.97 -5.83 12.10
C ARG A 17 6.67 -5.00 10.87
N VAL A 18 5.51 -4.35 10.86
CA VAL A 18 5.08 -3.48 9.77
C VAL A 18 4.59 -2.14 10.30
N GLU A 19 4.82 -1.12 9.49
CA GLU A 19 4.14 0.16 9.58
C GLU A 19 3.18 0.30 8.41
N LEU A 20 1.93 0.64 8.69
CA LEU A 20 0.90 0.93 7.70
C LEU A 20 0.47 2.39 7.87
N ARG A 21 0.55 3.16 6.79
CA ARG A 21 0.14 4.57 6.76
C ARG A 21 -0.93 4.75 5.70
N THR A 22 -2.12 5.17 6.13
CA THR A 22 -3.23 5.54 5.26
C THR A 22 -3.23 7.05 5.09
N PHE A 23 -3.31 7.54 3.86
CA PHE A 23 -3.39 8.97 3.57
C PHE A 23 -4.74 9.36 2.97
N LEU A 24 -5.06 10.65 3.02
CA LEU A 24 -6.21 11.22 2.31
C LEU A 24 -5.84 11.45 0.84
N ARG A 25 -6.63 10.87 -0.08
CA ARG A 25 -6.47 11.05 -1.52
C ARG A 25 -7.55 12.00 -2.03
N LYS A 26 -7.15 13.01 -2.81
CA LYS A 26 -8.10 13.89 -3.50
C LYS A 26 -8.71 13.13 -4.69
N GLN A 27 -10.04 13.08 -4.76
CA GLN A 27 -10.72 12.58 -5.96
C GLN A 27 -10.56 13.57 -7.13
N LYS A 28 -10.52 13.05 -8.36
CA LYS A 28 -10.20 13.81 -9.60
C LYS A 28 -11.20 14.93 -9.96
N MET A 29 -12.37 15.03 -9.32
CA MET A 29 -13.33 16.14 -9.53
C MET A 29 -14.09 16.46 -8.25
N PHE A 30 -13.89 17.67 -7.70
CA PHE A 30 -14.67 18.33 -6.63
C PHE A 30 -15.01 17.54 -5.35
N GLY A 31 -14.51 16.31 -5.20
CA GLY A 31 -14.74 15.47 -4.04
C GLY A 31 -13.93 15.93 -2.84
N LYS A 32 -14.49 15.71 -1.64
CA LYS A 32 -13.71 15.84 -0.41
C LYS A 32 -12.59 14.79 -0.41
N PRO A 33 -11.40 15.09 0.13
CA PRO A 33 -10.37 14.08 0.31
C PRO A 33 -10.92 12.90 1.14
N GLU A 34 -10.69 11.69 0.68
CA GLU A 34 -11.13 10.46 1.35
C GLU A 34 -9.92 9.57 1.67
N PRO A 35 -9.95 8.80 2.77
CA PRO A 35 -8.87 7.87 3.07
C PRO A 35 -8.76 6.76 2.02
N ALA A 36 -7.55 6.56 1.50
CA ALA A 36 -7.25 5.46 0.58
C ALA A 36 -6.99 4.15 1.34
N PHE A 37 -8.02 3.60 1.97
CA PHE A 37 -7.91 2.43 2.86
C PHE A 37 -7.32 1.17 2.20
N ASN A 38 -7.49 1.06 0.88
CA ASN A 38 -7.05 -0.07 0.06
C ASN A 38 -5.67 0.13 -0.59
N GLU A 39 -5.08 1.30 -0.39
CA GLU A 39 -3.78 1.71 -0.93
C GLU A 39 -2.89 2.33 0.17
N PRO A 40 -2.76 1.74 1.37
CA PRO A 40 -1.83 2.28 2.36
C PRO A 40 -0.39 2.09 1.90
N LEU A 41 0.48 2.99 2.33
CA LEU A 41 1.92 2.77 2.30
C LEU A 41 2.26 1.76 3.40
N VAL A 42 2.82 0.61 3.01
CA VAL A 42 3.24 -0.44 3.93
C VAL A 42 4.75 -0.55 3.93
N THR A 43 5.36 -0.44 5.11
CA THR A 43 6.80 -0.66 5.29
C THR A 43 7.00 -1.90 6.14
N ASP A 44 7.69 -2.90 5.61
CA ASP A 44 8.23 -4.00 6.41
C ASP A 44 9.45 -3.48 7.18
N LEU A 45 9.30 -3.31 8.49
CA LEU A 45 10.31 -2.70 9.35
C LEU A 45 11.48 -3.65 9.62
N ASP A 46 11.32 -4.95 9.36
CA ASP A 46 12.38 -5.94 9.58
C ASP A 46 13.29 -6.08 8.35
N THR A 47 12.77 -5.78 7.14
CA THR A 47 13.54 -5.88 5.88
C THR A 47 13.81 -4.53 5.20
N GLY A 48 13.05 -3.49 5.54
CA GLY A 48 13.07 -2.19 4.87
C GLY A 48 12.31 -2.16 3.54
N VAL A 49 11.64 -3.24 3.13
CA VAL A 49 10.86 -3.27 1.88
C VAL A 49 9.61 -2.39 2.01
N ILE A 50 9.36 -1.60 0.98
CA ILE A 50 8.23 -0.68 0.89
C ILE A 50 7.25 -1.18 -0.18
N TYR A 51 5.99 -1.30 0.20
CA TYR A 51 4.87 -1.64 -0.69
C TYR A 51 3.96 -0.41 -0.81
N ALA A 52 3.86 0.15 -2.00
CA ALA A 52 3.17 1.41 -2.22
C ALA A 52 2.65 1.53 -3.65
N GLU A 53 1.57 2.29 -3.82
CA GLU A 53 1.13 2.82 -5.11
C GLU A 53 2.04 3.94 -5.62
N ASP A 54 1.99 4.18 -6.93
CA ASP A 54 2.72 5.24 -7.64
C ASP A 54 2.67 6.61 -6.95
N TRP A 55 1.48 7.03 -6.53
CA TRP A 55 1.22 8.33 -5.91
C TRP A 55 1.85 8.51 -4.52
N HIS A 56 2.47 7.47 -3.96
CA HIS A 56 3.29 7.60 -2.75
C HIS A 56 4.70 8.11 -3.04
N PHE A 57 5.14 8.11 -4.30
CA PHE A 57 6.48 8.55 -4.70
C PHE A 57 6.45 9.91 -5.38
N ARG A 58 7.49 10.73 -5.19
CA ARG A 58 7.59 12.05 -5.84
C ARG A 58 7.92 11.98 -7.33
N ASP A 59 8.63 10.94 -7.72
CA ASP A 59 9.27 10.87 -9.04
C ASP A 59 8.40 10.16 -10.09
N VAL A 60 7.16 9.81 -9.72
CA VAL A 60 6.22 9.03 -10.54
C VAL A 60 5.03 9.91 -10.96
N ASP A 61 5.30 10.95 -11.76
CA ASP A 61 4.26 11.83 -12.32
C ASP A 61 3.65 11.29 -13.62
N MET A 62 4.45 10.56 -14.41
CA MET A 62 4.04 9.89 -15.64
C MET A 62 4.80 8.59 -15.79
N TYR A 63 4.11 7.45 -15.73
CA TYR A 63 4.69 6.18 -16.16
C TYR A 63 4.29 5.88 -17.60
N ARG A 64 5.22 5.31 -18.36
CA ARG A 64 4.92 4.63 -19.62
C ARG A 64 4.85 3.15 -19.36
N SER A 65 3.80 2.50 -19.84
CA SER A 65 3.66 1.06 -19.72
C SER A 65 4.89 0.36 -20.32
N GLY A 66 5.55 -0.48 -19.53
CA GLY A 66 6.74 -1.24 -19.93
C GLY A 66 8.09 -0.59 -19.62
N GLU A 67 8.12 0.65 -19.11
CA GLU A 67 9.36 1.30 -18.67
C GLU A 67 9.62 1.04 -17.17
N ILE A 68 10.89 0.81 -16.82
CA ILE A 68 11.32 0.73 -15.42
C ILE A 68 11.36 2.16 -14.87
N VAL A 69 10.65 2.41 -13.78
CA VAL A 69 10.64 3.70 -13.08
C VAL A 69 11.51 3.56 -11.83
N GLU A 70 12.46 4.48 -11.65
CA GLU A 70 13.25 4.57 -10.43
C GLU A 70 12.41 5.26 -9.33
N CYS A 71 12.02 4.49 -8.31
CA CYS A 71 11.20 4.98 -7.20
C CYS A 71 12.09 5.28 -5.99
N SER A 72 12.70 6.47 -5.97
CA SER A 72 13.76 6.79 -5.00
C SER A 72 13.23 7.43 -3.70
N LEU A 73 12.16 8.23 -3.78
CA LEU A 73 11.70 9.07 -2.67
C LEU A 73 10.20 8.95 -2.41
N VAL A 74 9.87 8.38 -1.24
CA VAL A 74 8.51 8.42 -0.68
C VAL A 74 8.16 9.86 -0.28
N GLN A 75 6.97 10.30 -0.69
CA GLN A 75 6.41 11.60 -0.33
C GLN A 75 6.25 11.72 1.19
N ARG A 76 6.72 12.84 1.76
CA ARG A 76 6.66 13.10 3.21
C ARG A 76 5.50 14.01 3.62
N ASP A 77 4.89 14.67 2.63
CA ASP A 77 3.90 15.72 2.76
C ASP A 77 2.48 15.25 2.42
N LEU A 78 2.27 13.94 2.27
CA LEU A 78 0.94 13.37 2.14
C LEU A 78 0.13 13.55 3.44
N PRO A 79 -1.13 14.00 3.36
CA PRO A 79 -1.99 14.18 4.52
C PRO A 79 -2.36 12.84 5.15
N GLU A 80 -1.72 12.49 6.26
CA GLU A 80 -1.95 11.22 6.97
C GLU A 80 -3.34 11.19 7.61
N HIS A 81 -4.07 10.10 7.35
CA HIS A 81 -5.36 9.80 7.97
C HIS A 81 -5.19 8.90 9.18
N ALA A 82 -4.38 7.85 9.05
CA ALA A 82 -4.15 6.86 10.09
C ALA A 82 -2.78 6.21 9.95
N ARG A 83 -2.25 5.75 11.08
CA ARG A 83 -1.01 4.99 11.17
C ARG A 83 -1.17 3.83 12.14
N VAL A 84 -0.70 2.65 11.73
CA VAL A 84 -0.68 1.45 12.55
C VAL A 84 0.72 0.86 12.50
N VAL A 85 1.29 0.55 13.66
CA VAL A 85 2.49 -0.27 13.77
C VAL A 85 2.10 -1.58 14.44
N GLY A 86 2.58 -2.70 13.93
CA GLY A 86 2.17 -4.00 14.44
C GLY A 86 2.93 -5.16 13.84
N ARG A 87 2.56 -6.37 14.24
CA ARG A 87 3.13 -7.62 13.71
C ARG A 87 2.18 -8.34 12.78
N VAL A 88 2.70 -8.84 11.67
CA VAL A 88 1.92 -9.66 10.72
C VAL A 88 1.59 -11.00 11.36
N ARG A 89 0.30 -11.32 11.44
CA ARG A 89 -0.23 -12.61 11.90
C ARG A 89 -0.70 -13.49 10.76
N SER A 90 -1.06 -12.89 9.63
CA SER A 90 -1.41 -13.60 8.41
C SER A 90 -1.17 -12.71 7.20
N CYS A 91 -0.67 -13.30 6.12
CA CYS A 91 -0.58 -12.67 4.81
C CYS A 91 -1.14 -13.63 3.76
N ARG A 92 -2.12 -13.17 2.97
CA ARG A 92 -2.69 -13.95 1.87
C ARG A 92 -2.69 -13.08 0.62
N ILE A 93 -2.21 -13.65 -0.48
CA ILE A 93 -2.20 -12.98 -1.78
C ILE A 93 -3.12 -13.77 -2.71
N LEU A 94 -4.04 -13.06 -3.34
CA LEU A 94 -4.98 -13.58 -4.32
C LEU A 94 -4.83 -12.77 -5.61
N TRP A 95 -4.93 -13.44 -6.75
CA TRP A 95 -5.09 -12.79 -8.05
C TRP A 95 -6.54 -12.94 -8.47
N ILE A 96 -7.29 -11.83 -8.49
CA ILE A 96 -8.69 -11.80 -8.89
C ILE A 96 -8.74 -11.46 -10.38
N GLY A 97 -9.50 -12.24 -11.15
CA GLY A 97 -9.59 -12.04 -12.59
C GLY A 97 -11.01 -11.90 -13.11
N SER A 98 -11.17 -11.08 -14.15
CA SER A 98 -12.35 -11.03 -15.01
C SER A 98 -11.87 -10.88 -16.46
N GLY A 99 -12.32 -11.78 -17.34
CA GLY A 99 -11.76 -11.90 -18.70
C GLY A 99 -10.24 -12.10 -18.68
N GLU A 100 -9.52 -11.25 -19.41
CA GLU A 100 -8.05 -11.23 -19.46
C GLU A 100 -7.41 -10.44 -18.31
N GLY A 101 -8.19 -9.63 -17.58
CA GLY A 101 -7.69 -8.85 -16.45
C GLY A 101 -7.32 -9.73 -15.26
N ARG A 102 -6.20 -9.42 -14.61
CA ARG A 102 -5.76 -10.02 -13.34
C ARG A 102 -5.30 -8.90 -12.40
N TYR A 103 -5.94 -8.82 -11.24
CA TYR A 103 -5.71 -7.79 -10.25
C TYR A 103 -5.18 -8.44 -8.97
N PRO A 104 -3.99 -8.07 -8.49
CA PRO A 104 -3.51 -8.59 -7.24
C PRO A 104 -4.30 -7.99 -6.08
N GLN A 105 -4.56 -8.82 -5.08
CA GLN A 105 -5.09 -8.41 -3.78
C GLN A 105 -4.28 -9.08 -2.68
N THR A 106 -3.77 -8.29 -1.75
CA THR A 106 -3.18 -8.81 -0.52
C THR A 106 -4.14 -8.57 0.64
N THR A 107 -4.33 -9.57 1.50
CA THR A 107 -5.01 -9.44 2.80
C THR A 107 -4.01 -9.67 3.91
N LEU A 108 -3.74 -8.62 4.68
CA LEU A 108 -2.89 -8.66 5.87
C LEU A 108 -3.75 -8.65 7.13
N VAL A 109 -3.42 -9.52 8.08
CA VAL A 109 -3.92 -9.45 9.45
C VAL A 109 -2.76 -9.02 10.34
N VAL A 110 -2.91 -7.89 11.00
CA VAL A 110 -1.87 -7.25 11.81
C VAL A 110 -2.34 -7.17 13.25
N GLU A 111 -1.48 -7.56 14.18
CA GLU A 111 -1.66 -7.30 15.60
C GLU A 111 -0.96 -6.00 15.96
N PRO A 112 -1.69 -4.94 16.35
CA PRO A 112 -1.08 -3.67 16.73
C PRO A 112 -0.15 -3.81 17.94
N GLU A 113 0.92 -3.03 17.95
CA GLU A 113 1.79 -2.81 19.11
C GLU A 113 1.18 -1.79 20.09
#